data_AF-A0A0E0CGV5-F1
#
_entry.id   AF-A0A0E0CGV5-F1
#
_cell.length_a   1.000
_cell.length_b   1.000
_cell.length_c   1.000
_cell.angle_alpha   90.00
_cell.angle_beta   90.00
_cell.angle_gamma   90.00
#
_symmetry.space_group_name_H-M   'P 1'
#
loop_
_entity.id
_entity.type
_entity.pdbx_description
1 polymer ?
#
loop_
_entity_poly.entity_id
_entity_poly.type
_entity_poly.pdbx_seq_one_letter_code
_entity_poly.pdbx_strand_id
1 'polypeptide(L)'
;MKHPPLTRPTIYQVVVVVVLPSSSSRLGPLLRDAAISPPSSSPPVYRPRRHEMAEIEIKTAPADFRFPTTNQTRHCFTRYIEYHRCVNAKGEATADCEKFAKYYRSLCPAEWVEKWNEQRENGTFAGPLQISCLRVFSDQSTALIGEV
;
A
#
# COMPACT_ATOMS: atom_id res chain seq x y z
N MET A 1 -24.17 -20.87 -50.21
CA MET A 1 -24.26 -19.42 -50.45
C MET A 1 -23.52 -18.72 -49.31
N LYS A 2 -22.50 -17.91 -49.64
CA LYS A 2 -21.90 -16.81 -48.83
C LYS A 2 -21.34 -17.19 -47.42
N HIS A 3 -20.04 -17.14 -47.08
CA HIS A 3 -18.88 -16.36 -47.54
C HIS A 3 -17.55 -17.03 -47.05
N PRO A 4 -16.39 -16.80 -47.69
CA PRO A 4 -15.06 -16.86 -47.06
C PRO A 4 -14.39 -15.44 -47.10
N PRO A 5 -13.09 -15.26 -46.76
CA PRO A 5 -12.50 -15.28 -45.43
C PRO A 5 -11.79 -13.93 -45.07
N LEU A 6 -11.14 -13.91 -43.90
CA LEU A 6 -10.38 -12.81 -43.28
C LEU A 6 -9.39 -12.07 -44.20
N THR A 7 -9.42 -10.73 -44.20
CA THR A 7 -8.28 -9.84 -44.49
C THR A 7 -8.39 -8.50 -43.73
N ARG A 8 -7.40 -8.22 -42.87
CA ARG A 8 -6.97 -6.86 -42.46
C ARG A 8 -5.77 -6.47 -43.36
N PRO A 9 -5.20 -5.25 -43.35
CA PRO A 9 -5.63 -3.95 -42.80
C PRO A 9 -5.46 -2.78 -43.82
N THR A 10 -6.09 -1.62 -43.61
CA THR A 10 -5.51 -0.34 -44.10
C THR A 10 -6.03 0.85 -43.30
N ILE A 11 -5.07 1.62 -42.81
CA ILE A 11 -5.17 2.86 -42.03
C ILE A 11 -5.43 3.99 -43.02
N TYR A 12 -6.62 4.58 -43.07
CA TYR A 12 -6.80 5.93 -43.63
C TYR A 12 -7.99 6.64 -42.96
N GLN A 13 -7.61 7.62 -42.13
CA GLN A 13 -8.34 8.85 -41.77
C GLN A 13 -9.69 8.75 -41.04
N VAL A 14 -9.64 9.02 -39.72
CA VAL A 14 -10.55 10.03 -39.15
C VAL A 14 -9.79 10.81 -38.08
N VAL A 15 -9.48 12.06 -38.44
CA VAL A 15 -8.83 13.06 -37.61
C VAL A 15 -9.86 13.62 -36.63
N VAL A 16 -9.56 13.43 -35.34
CA VAL A 16 -9.79 14.33 -34.19
C VAL A 16 -10.87 15.43 -34.31
N VAL A 17 -11.90 15.34 -33.48
CA VAL A 17 -12.53 16.53 -32.87
C VAL A 17 -12.65 16.28 -31.36
N VAL A 18 -11.63 16.69 -30.61
CA VAL A 18 -11.71 16.80 -29.15
C VAL A 18 -12.52 18.07 -28.87
N VAL A 19 -13.77 17.93 -28.44
CA VAL A 19 -14.57 19.07 -27.98
C VAL A 19 -14.14 19.36 -26.54
N LEU A 20 -13.18 20.28 -26.39
CA LEU A 20 -12.86 20.90 -25.10
C LEU A 20 -13.91 21.98 -24.79
N PRO A 21 -14.50 22.03 -23.58
CA PRO A 21 -15.37 23.13 -23.19
C PRO A 21 -14.55 24.42 -23.04
N SER A 22 -14.76 25.32 -24.00
CA SER A 22 -14.33 26.71 -24.00
C SER A 22 -15.05 27.45 -22.87
N SER A 23 -14.32 27.89 -21.85
CA SER A 23 -14.76 28.95 -20.94
C SER A 23 -13.93 30.19 -21.23
N SER A 24 -14.65 31.27 -21.54
CA SER A 24 -14.14 32.51 -22.12
C SER A 24 -13.19 33.27 -21.20
N SER A 25 -12.07 33.70 -21.78
CA SER A 25 -11.23 34.78 -21.31
C SER A 25 -11.95 36.12 -21.48
N ARG A 26 -12.02 36.93 -20.41
CA ARG A 26 -12.08 38.40 -20.54
C ARG A 26 -10.72 38.96 -20.13
N LEU A 27 -10.02 39.49 -21.11
CA LEU A 27 -8.83 40.32 -20.95
C LEU A 27 -9.24 41.66 -20.35
N GLY A 28 -8.69 41.97 -19.17
CA GLY A 28 -8.62 43.34 -18.65
C GLY A 28 -7.23 43.93 -18.94
N PRO A 29 -7.11 45.23 -19.27
CA PRO A 29 -5.84 45.85 -19.64
C PRO A 29 -4.91 46.08 -18.44
N LEU A 30 -3.62 45.96 -18.73
CA LEU A 30 -2.47 46.07 -17.85
C LEU A 30 -2.21 47.50 -17.33
N LEU A 31 -1.52 47.49 -16.17
CA LEU A 31 -0.55 48.47 -15.67
C LEU A 31 -1.16 49.80 -15.19
N ARG A 32 -1.01 50.13 -13.89
CA ARG A 32 -0.15 51.12 -13.15
C ARG A 32 -0.66 51.04 -11.68
N ASP A 33 0.08 50.99 -10.58
CA ASP A 33 1.41 51.44 -10.21
C ASP A 33 1.93 50.54 -9.09
N ALA A 34 3.25 50.38 -9.05
CA ALA A 34 3.95 49.76 -7.93
C ALA A 34 3.89 50.69 -6.70
N ALA A 35 3.01 50.41 -5.75
CA ALA A 35 3.19 50.88 -4.38
C ALA A 35 4.12 49.88 -3.68
N ILE A 36 5.41 50.18 -3.73
CA ILE A 36 6.43 49.55 -2.88
C ILE A 36 6.10 49.96 -1.44
N SER A 37 5.42 49.10 -0.70
CA SER A 37 5.26 49.25 0.75
C SER A 37 6.66 49.29 1.39
N PRO A 38 6.94 50.24 2.29
CA PRO A 38 8.22 50.26 3.01
C PRO A 38 8.38 48.96 3.82
N PRO A 39 9.62 48.43 3.97
CA PRO A 39 9.85 47.29 4.85
C PRO A 39 9.53 47.72 6.29
N SER A 40 8.43 47.19 6.83
CA SER A 40 8.13 47.25 8.26
C SER A 40 9.34 46.68 8.99
N SER A 41 10.01 47.52 9.76
CA SER A 41 11.17 47.28 10.61
C SER A 41 10.87 46.38 11.82
N SER A 42 9.98 45.41 11.65
CA SER A 42 9.61 44.42 12.66
C SER A 42 10.35 43.11 12.37
N PRO A 43 11.14 42.58 13.30
CA PRO A 43 11.74 41.26 13.12
C PRO A 43 10.64 40.22 12.88
N PRO A 44 10.85 39.22 12.02
CA PRO A 44 9.89 38.13 11.86
C PRO A 44 9.71 37.48 13.23
N VAL A 45 8.49 37.55 13.76
CA VAL A 45 8.11 36.85 14.99
C VAL A 45 8.20 35.36 14.66
N TYR A 46 9.32 34.72 15.04
CA TYR A 46 9.39 33.27 15.10
C TYR A 46 8.41 32.84 16.18
N ARG A 47 7.17 32.54 15.78
CA ARG A 47 6.21 31.85 16.61
C ARG A 47 6.59 30.38 16.50
N PRO A 48 7.16 29.76 17.55
CA PRO A 48 7.33 28.31 17.53
C PRO A 48 5.92 27.76 17.38
N ARG A 49 5.66 26.99 16.31
CA ARG A 49 4.47 26.16 16.25
C ARG A 49 4.56 25.31 17.51
N ARG A 50 3.61 25.45 18.46
CA ARG A 50 3.56 24.56 19.62
C ARG A 50 3.46 23.16 19.03
N HIS A 51 4.60 22.46 18.98
CA HIS A 51 4.56 21.02 18.96
C HIS A 51 3.91 20.70 20.29
N GLU A 52 2.59 20.48 20.22
CA GLU A 52 1.90 19.66 21.18
C GLU A 52 2.80 18.45 21.40
N MET A 53 3.39 18.40 22.58
CA MET A 53 4.15 17.26 23.04
C MET A 53 3.16 16.12 23.18
N ALA A 54 2.80 15.51 22.04
CA ALA A 54 2.26 14.17 22.05
C ALA A 54 3.28 13.35 22.83
N GLU A 55 2.89 12.91 24.02
CA GLU A 55 3.73 12.09 24.87
C GLU A 55 4.11 10.85 24.06
N ILE A 56 5.35 10.83 23.55
CA ILE A 56 5.86 9.72 22.76
C ILE A 56 6.14 8.61 23.76
N GLU A 57 5.14 7.77 23.99
CA GLU A 57 5.33 6.58 24.80
C GLU A 57 6.22 5.60 24.03
N ILE A 58 7.50 5.53 24.42
CA ILE A 58 8.48 4.63 23.80
C ILE A 58 8.18 3.20 24.25
N LYS A 59 7.29 2.53 23.53
CA LYS A 59 6.98 1.11 23.69
C LYS A 59 7.59 0.31 22.55
N THR A 60 8.30 -0.76 22.89
CA THR A 60 8.82 -1.75 21.95
C THR A 60 8.21 -3.13 22.23
N ALA A 61 8.50 -4.11 21.38
CA ALA A 61 8.07 -5.48 21.60
C ALA A 61 8.57 -6.01 22.96
N PRO A 62 7.72 -6.70 23.75
CA PRO A 62 8.14 -7.29 25.01
C PRO A 62 9.14 -8.44 24.78
N ALA A 63 9.96 -8.72 25.80
CA ALA A 63 10.84 -9.88 25.79
C ALA A 63 10.01 -11.18 25.76
N ASP A 64 10.35 -12.09 24.87
CA ASP A 64 9.71 -13.40 24.74
C ASP A 64 10.67 -14.48 25.26
N PHE A 65 10.32 -15.12 26.38
CA PHE A 65 11.17 -16.12 27.04
C PHE A 65 11.45 -17.36 26.16
N ARG A 66 10.68 -17.57 25.08
CA ARG A 66 10.95 -18.63 24.09
C ARG A 66 12.22 -18.36 23.28
N PHE A 67 12.68 -17.11 23.24
CA PHE A 67 13.85 -16.67 22.47
C PHE A 67 14.88 -15.97 23.40
N PRO A 68 15.54 -16.72 24.31
CA PRO A 68 16.46 -16.14 25.30
C PRO A 68 17.82 -15.74 24.72
N THR A 69 18.11 -16.10 23.46
CA THR A 69 19.40 -15.83 22.83
C THR A 69 19.47 -14.41 22.27
N THR A 70 20.68 -13.92 22.05
CA THR A 70 20.92 -12.60 21.45
C THR A 70 20.50 -12.55 19.97
N ASN A 71 20.44 -13.69 19.28
CA ASN A 71 20.02 -13.77 17.89
C ASN A 71 18.48 -13.74 17.79
N GLN A 72 17.94 -12.56 17.49
CA GLN A 72 16.49 -12.32 17.39
C GLN A 72 15.88 -12.71 16.03
N THR A 73 16.62 -13.36 15.13
CA THR A 73 16.14 -13.74 13.77
C THR A 73 14.90 -14.62 13.84
N ARG A 74 14.92 -15.64 14.71
CA ARG A 74 13.76 -16.53 14.91
C ARG A 74 12.58 -15.78 15.54
N HIS A 75 12.83 -14.90 16.49
CA HIS A 75 11.80 -14.09 17.13
C HIS A 75 11.11 -13.17 16.11
N CYS A 76 11.88 -12.45 15.30
CA CYS A 76 11.37 -11.64 14.18
C CYS A 76 10.49 -12.49 13.23
N PHE A 77 11.01 -13.61 12.74
CA PHE A 77 10.28 -14.47 11.80
C PHE A 77 8.97 -15.01 12.39
N THR A 78 8.98 -15.41 13.66
CA THR A 78 7.77 -15.87 14.35
C THR A 78 6.72 -14.74 14.45
N ARG A 79 7.10 -13.53 14.83
CA ARG A 79 6.16 -12.38 14.91
C ARG A 79 5.60 -11.99 13.55
N TYR A 80 6.42 -12.03 12.51
CA TYR A 80 5.96 -11.81 11.13
C TYR A 80 4.89 -12.82 10.72
N ILE A 81 5.13 -14.11 11.00
CA ILE A 81 4.16 -15.17 10.71
C ILE A 81 2.87 -14.99 11.52
N GLU A 82 2.97 -14.71 12.83
CA GLU A 82 1.82 -14.53 13.71
C GLU A 82 0.90 -13.40 13.22
N TYR A 83 1.47 -12.25 12.85
CA TYR A 83 0.71 -11.13 12.27
C TYR A 83 -0.10 -11.59 11.06
N HIS A 84 0.54 -12.25 10.12
CA HIS A 84 -0.11 -12.58 8.86
C HIS A 84 -1.04 -13.79 8.94
N ARG A 85 -0.82 -14.72 9.87
CA ARG A 85 -1.84 -15.71 10.24
C ARG A 85 -3.07 -15.03 10.82
N CYS A 86 -2.87 -14.03 11.69
CA CYS A 86 -3.96 -13.26 12.28
C CYS A 86 -4.79 -12.55 11.20
N VAL A 87 -4.13 -11.85 10.26
CA VAL A 87 -4.80 -11.18 9.15
C VAL A 87 -5.55 -12.17 8.24
N ASN A 88 -4.94 -13.32 7.92
CA ASN A 88 -5.58 -14.32 7.07
C ASN A 88 -6.79 -15.01 7.74
N ALA A 89 -6.78 -15.14 9.07
CA ALA A 89 -7.84 -15.81 9.82
C ALA A 89 -8.99 -14.87 10.22
N LYS A 90 -8.66 -13.65 10.66
CA LYS A 90 -9.61 -12.70 11.25
C LYS A 90 -9.95 -11.50 10.35
N GLY A 91 -9.19 -11.28 9.27
CA GLY A 91 -9.26 -10.07 8.45
C GLY A 91 -8.32 -8.95 8.94
N GLU A 92 -8.13 -7.92 8.12
CA GLU A 92 -7.42 -6.70 8.53
C GLU A 92 -8.20 -5.96 9.63
N ALA A 93 -7.48 -5.27 10.52
CA ALA A 93 -8.00 -4.33 11.53
C ALA A 93 -8.59 -4.89 12.85
N THR A 94 -8.29 -6.13 13.26
CA THR A 94 -8.50 -6.49 14.67
C THR A 94 -7.37 -5.94 15.55
N ALA A 95 -7.71 -5.39 16.72
CA ALA A 95 -6.75 -4.84 17.70
C ALA A 95 -5.67 -5.85 18.12
N ASP A 96 -5.96 -7.15 18.00
CA ASP A 96 -4.99 -8.21 18.26
C ASP A 96 -3.95 -8.35 17.15
N CYS A 97 -4.34 -8.26 15.87
CA CYS A 97 -3.38 -8.31 14.76
C CYS A 97 -2.46 -7.07 14.78
N GLU A 98 -2.98 -5.90 15.17
CA GLU A 98 -2.20 -4.67 15.23
C GLU A 98 -1.03 -4.75 16.23
N LYS A 99 -1.20 -5.46 17.36
CA LYS A 99 -0.11 -5.70 18.34
C LYS A 99 1.04 -6.46 17.70
N PHE A 100 0.74 -7.55 16.98
CA PHE A 100 1.76 -8.31 16.25
C PHE A 100 2.42 -7.46 15.16
N ALA A 101 1.63 -6.56 14.54
CA ALA A 101 2.13 -5.64 13.54
C ALA A 101 3.16 -4.64 14.09
N LYS A 102 2.97 -4.17 15.32
CA LYS A 102 3.96 -3.34 16.03
C LYS A 102 5.21 -4.15 16.35
N TYR A 103 5.04 -5.39 16.82
CA TYR A 103 6.17 -6.22 17.26
C TYR A 103 7.12 -6.63 16.13
N TYR A 104 6.61 -7.12 15.00
CA TYR A 104 7.51 -7.52 13.91
C TYR A 104 8.21 -6.29 13.30
N ARG A 105 7.55 -5.12 13.24
CA ARG A 105 8.18 -3.88 12.75
C ARG A 105 9.32 -3.38 13.65
N SER A 106 9.25 -3.62 14.96
CA SER A 106 10.33 -3.26 15.89
C SER A 106 11.47 -4.28 15.93
N LEU A 107 11.21 -5.55 15.62
CA LEU A 107 12.18 -6.65 15.74
C LEU A 107 12.89 -6.98 14.41
N CYS A 108 12.20 -6.81 13.29
CA CYS A 108 12.70 -7.23 11.98
C CYS A 108 13.39 -6.09 11.23
N PRO A 109 14.54 -6.36 10.58
CA PRO A 109 15.08 -5.46 9.57
C PRO A 109 14.06 -5.23 8.43
N ALA A 110 13.93 -3.98 7.98
CA ALA A 110 13.00 -3.61 6.90
C ALA A 110 13.25 -4.43 5.62
N GLU A 111 14.51 -4.62 5.25
CA GLU A 111 14.93 -5.40 4.08
C GLU A 111 14.39 -6.84 4.09
N TRP A 112 14.31 -7.48 5.26
CA TRP A 112 13.79 -8.84 5.38
C TRP A 112 12.28 -8.88 5.22
N VAL A 113 11.59 -7.90 5.81
CA VAL A 113 10.14 -7.76 5.70
C VAL A 113 9.73 -7.53 4.25
N GLU A 114 10.43 -6.65 3.53
CA GLU A 114 10.18 -6.38 2.11
C GLU A 114 10.35 -7.64 1.26
N LYS A 115 11.49 -8.35 1.40
CA LYS A 115 11.74 -9.62 0.68
C LYS A 115 10.67 -10.66 0.96
N TRP A 116 10.23 -10.80 2.21
CA TRP A 116 9.17 -11.76 2.55
C TRP A 116 7.80 -11.32 2.02
N ASN A 117 7.52 -10.02 1.97
CA ASN A 117 6.29 -9.50 1.36
C ASN A 117 6.25 -9.82 -0.14
N GLU A 118 7.33 -9.55 -0.87
CA GLU A 118 7.45 -9.91 -2.30
C GLU A 118 7.28 -11.41 -2.52
N GLN A 119 7.93 -12.25 -1.72
CA GLN A 119 7.79 -13.71 -1.81
C GLN A 119 6.34 -14.17 -1.59
N ARG A 120 5.58 -13.50 -0.72
CA ARG A 120 4.19 -13.86 -0.48
C ARG A 120 3.26 -13.39 -1.58
N GLU A 121 3.46 -12.18 -2.10
CA GLU A 121 2.71 -11.66 -3.24
C GLU A 121 2.94 -12.53 -4.48
N ASN A 122 4.18 -13.03 -4.64
CA ASN A 122 4.55 -13.99 -5.68
C ASN A 122 4.16 -15.44 -5.37
N GLY A 123 3.62 -15.74 -4.18
CA GLY A 123 3.24 -17.10 -3.76
C GLY A 123 4.43 -18.06 -3.51
N THR A 124 5.66 -17.58 -3.50
CA THR A 124 6.89 -18.38 -3.31
C THR A 124 7.39 -18.41 -1.85
N PHE A 125 6.65 -17.79 -0.92
CA PHE A 125 7.03 -17.76 0.50
C PHE A 125 7.01 -19.17 1.13
N ALA A 126 8.18 -19.67 1.51
CA ALA A 126 8.38 -21.01 2.08
C ALA A 126 7.93 -21.15 3.55
N GLY A 127 7.42 -20.09 4.18
CA GLY A 127 6.96 -20.14 5.57
C GLY A 127 5.52 -20.62 5.72
N PRO A 128 5.10 -20.97 6.96
CA PRO A 128 3.84 -21.66 7.25
C PRO A 128 2.63 -20.71 7.30
N LEU A 129 2.51 -19.87 6.28
CA LEU A 129 1.40 -18.95 6.02
C LEU A 129 0.43 -19.47 4.95
N GLN A 130 0.86 -20.49 4.20
CA GLN A 130 0.09 -21.13 3.15
C GLN A 130 -1.00 -22.04 3.74
N ILE A 131 -2.08 -21.43 4.22
CA ILE A 131 -3.34 -22.13 4.53
C ILE A 131 -4.10 -22.44 3.20
N SER A 132 -3.60 -21.95 2.06
CA SER A 132 -4.20 -22.09 0.73
C SER A 132 -4.22 -23.52 0.18
N CYS A 133 -3.40 -24.45 0.67
CA CYS A 133 -3.54 -25.86 0.26
C CYS A 133 -4.90 -26.46 0.69
N LEU A 134 -5.54 -25.94 1.75
CA LEU A 134 -6.86 -26.40 2.19
C LEU A 134 -8.03 -25.72 1.48
N ARG A 135 -7.85 -24.53 0.87
CA ARG A 135 -8.95 -23.83 0.16
C ARG A 135 -8.91 -23.97 -1.36
N VAL A 136 -7.77 -24.28 -1.97
CA VAL A 136 -7.72 -24.56 -3.43
C VAL A 136 -8.33 -25.92 -3.76
N PHE A 137 -8.35 -26.89 -2.83
CA PHE A 137 -8.94 -28.22 -3.07
C PHE A 137 -10.47 -28.29 -2.88
N SER A 138 -11.11 -27.30 -2.25
CA SER A 138 -12.56 -27.35 -1.99
C SER A 138 -13.43 -26.73 -3.09
N ASP A 139 -12.87 -25.88 -3.96
CA ASP A 139 -13.63 -25.24 -5.05
C ASP A 139 -13.60 -26.04 -6.37
N GLN A 140 -12.76 -27.09 -6.46
CA GLN A 140 -12.62 -27.89 -7.69
C GLN A 140 -13.39 -29.22 -7.67
N SER A 141 -14.14 -29.52 -6.61
CA SER A 141 -14.87 -30.79 -6.46
C SER A 141 -16.36 -30.73 -6.84
N THR A 142 -16.91 -29.55 -7.18
CA THR A 142 -18.35 -29.40 -7.52
C THR A 142 -18.63 -29.31 -9.03
N ALA A 143 -17.66 -29.60 -9.90
CA ALA A 143 -17.79 -29.41 -11.35
C ALA A 143 -17.81 -30.70 -12.20
N LEU A 144 -17.90 -31.90 -11.63
CA LEU A 144 -18.06 -33.13 -12.42
C LEU A 144 -19.00 -34.15 -11.74
N ILE A 145 -20.30 -33.90 -11.80
CA ILE A 145 -21.34 -34.95 -11.88
C ILE A 145 -22.63 -34.30 -12.40
N GLY A 146 -22.84 -34.35 -13.71
CA GLY A 146 -24.11 -33.97 -14.33
C GLY A 146 -23.97 -33.60 -15.80
N GLU A 147 -23.96 -34.60 -16.68
CA GLU A 147 -24.64 -34.66 -17.99
C GLU A 147 -24.01 -35.75 -18.89
N VAL A 148 -24.54 -36.97 -18.80
CA VAL A 148 -24.94 -37.83 -19.94
C VAL A 148 -25.75 -39.03 -19.40
#